data_AF-A0A369IC56-F1
#
_entry.id   AF-A0A369IC56-F1
#
_cell.length_a   1.000
_cell.length_b   1.000
_cell.length_c   1.000
_cell.angle_alpha   90.00
_cell.angle_beta   90.00
_cell.angle_gamma   90.00
#
_symmetry.space_group_name_H-M   'P 1'
#
loop_
_entity.id
_entity.type
_entity.pdbx_description
1 polymer ?
#
loop_
_entity_poly.entity_id
_entity_poly.type
_entity_poly.pdbx_seq_one_letter_code
_entity_poly.pdbx_strand_id
1 'polypeptide(L)' 'MPNAKQSEIAKQFNLSSIPRYVLIGKDGKVFSADAPRPGDPKLRKLFDELLKK' A
#
# COMPACT_ATOMS: atom_id res chain seq x y z
N MET A 1 -5.22 22.65 -15.18
CA MET A 1 -5.59 21.43 -14.43
C MET A 1 -4.40 21.05 -13.55
N PRO A 2 -4.57 20.81 -12.24
CA PRO A 2 -3.44 20.51 -11.36
C PRO A 2 -2.88 19.12 -11.70
N ASN A 3 -1.60 19.07 -12.04
CA ASN A 3 -0.90 17.87 -12.46
C ASN A 3 -0.73 16.91 -11.26
N ALA A 4 -1.52 15.84 -11.21
CA ALA A 4 -1.42 14.76 -10.21
C ALA A 4 -0.06 14.01 -10.19
N LYS A 5 0.89 14.38 -11.06
CA LYS A 5 2.24 13.78 -11.19
C LYS A 5 3.30 14.40 -10.28
N GLN A 6 2.99 15.42 -9.48
CA GLN A 6 3.96 16.12 -8.63
C GLN A 6 3.84 15.84 -7.11
N SER A 7 3.07 14.84 -6.68
CA SER A 7 3.03 14.48 -5.27
C SER A 7 4.34 13.78 -4.86
N GLU A 8 4.97 14.22 -3.77
CA GLU A 8 6.14 13.56 -3.17
C GLU A 8 5.85 12.09 -2.87
N ILE A 9 4.60 11.79 -2.49
CA ILE A 9 4.07 10.44 -2.28
C ILE A 9 4.18 9.62 -3.57
N ALA A 10 3.84 10.19 -4.72
CA ALA A 10 3.94 9.49 -6.01
C ALA A 10 5.38 9.12 -6.36
N LYS A 11 6.35 9.98 -6.02
CA LYS A 11 7.78 9.70 -6.24
C LYS A 11 8.34 8.70 -5.22
N GLN A 12 8.03 8.86 -3.94
CA GLN A 12 8.50 7.99 -2.86
C GLN A 12 8.00 6.55 -3.01
N PHE A 13 6.76 6.37 -3.48
CA PHE A 13 6.16 5.06 -3.72
C PHE A 13 6.27 4.60 -5.17
N ASN A 14 6.99 5.34 -6.02
CA ASN A 14 7.19 5.05 -7.44
C ASN A 14 5.87 4.74 -8.18
N LEU A 15 4.81 5.51 -7.89
CA LEU A 15 3.44 5.33 -8.40
C LEU A 15 3.34 5.70 -9.90
N SER A 16 4.00 4.89 -10.73
CA SER A 16 3.89 4.87 -12.19
C SER A 16 2.61 4.14 -12.57
N SER A 17 1.47 4.84 -12.50
CA SER A 17 0.20 4.48 -13.17
C SER A 17 -0.24 3.01 -13.08
N ILE A 18 -1.04 2.70 -12.05
CA ILE A 18 -2.06 1.64 -11.85
C ILE A 18 -2.46 1.77 -10.35
N PRO A 19 -3.73 1.64 -9.93
CA PRO A 19 -4.08 1.68 -8.50
C PRO A 19 -3.38 0.53 -7.76
N ARG A 20 -2.35 0.87 -6.97
CA ARG A 20 -1.64 -0.05 -6.09
C ARG A 20 -2.11 0.16 -4.66
N TYR A 21 -2.31 -0.93 -3.94
CA TYR A 21 -2.68 -0.88 -2.52
C TYR A 21 -1.39 -0.90 -1.72
N VAL A 22 -1.27 -0.04 -0.71
CA VAL A 22 -0.09 0.03 0.16
C VAL A 22 -0.53 -0.35 1.57
N LEU A 23 0.20 -1.28 2.20
CA LEU A 23 -0.05 -1.69 3.57
C LEU A 23 0.92 -0.96 4.50
N ILE A 24 0.36 -0.10 5.36
CA ILE A 24 1.12 0.72 6.30
C ILE A 24 0.77 0.26 7.71
N GLY A 25 1.80 0.02 8.51
CA GLY A 25 1.66 -0.32 9.92
C GLY A 25 1.29 0.89 10.78
N LYS A 26 0.79 0.62 11.98
CA LYS A 26 0.59 1.63 13.04
C LYS A 26 1.87 2.42 13.38
N ASP A 27 3.04 1.82 13.17
CA ASP A 27 4.35 2.45 13.41
C ASP A 27 4.82 3.34 12.23
N GLY A 28 3.96 3.57 11.22
CA GLY A 28 4.30 4.33 10.01
C GLY A 28 5.20 3.58 9.02
N LYS A 29 5.54 2.32 9.29
CA LYS A 29 6.35 1.49 8.40
C LYS A 29 5.51 0.91 7.26
N VAL A 30 6.06 0.99 6.06
CA VAL A 30 5.48 0.37 4.86
C VAL A 30 5.82 -1.12 4.88
N PHE A 31 4.81 -1.97 5.01
CA PHE A 31 4.99 -3.43 4.96
C PHE A 31 4.99 -3.95 3.53
N SER A 32 4.15 -3.37 2.67
CA SER A 32 4.14 -3.68 1.25
C SER A 32 3.66 -2.49 0.43
N ALA A 33 4.42 -2.14 -0.61
CA ALA A 33 4.05 -1.13 -1.60
C ALA A 33 3.18 -1.70 -2.75
N ASP A 34 3.00 -3.02 -2.77
CA ASP A 34 2.19 -3.77 -3.74
C ASP A 34 1.32 -4.79 -2.99
N ALA A 35 0.47 -4.28 -2.10
CA ALA A 35 -0.43 -5.10 -1.31
C ALA A 35 -1.54 -5.72 -2.21
N PRO A 36 -2.05 -6.92 -1.84
CA PRO A 36 -3.20 -7.51 -2.50
C PRO A 36 -4.42 -6.57 -2.43
N ARG A 37 -5.35 -6.74 -3.36
CA ARG A 37 -6.60 -5.96 -3.37
C ARG A 37 -7.37 -6.15 -2.05
N PRO A 38 -8.14 -5.15 -1.57
CA PRO A 38 -8.89 -5.22 -0.32
C PRO A 38 -9.91 -6.36 -0.25
N GLY A 39 -10.37 -6.86 -1.40
CA GLY A 39 -11.26 -8.02 -1.49
C GLY A 39 -10.55 -9.38 -1.62
N ASP A 40 -9.22 -9.41 -1.76
CA ASP A 40 -8.48 -10.66 -1.94
C ASP A 40 -8.35 -11.38 -0.57
N PRO A 41 -8.77 -12.66 -0.45
CA PRO A 41 -8.59 -13.42 0.78
C PRO A 41 -7.13 -13.52 1.23
N LYS A 42 -6.15 -13.34 0.33
CA LYS A 42 -4.72 -13.25 0.69
C LYS A 42 -4.43 -12.08 1.62
N LEU A 43 -5.15 -10.96 1.50
CA LEU A 43 -4.96 -9.81 2.37
C LEU A 43 -5.38 -10.13 3.82
N ARG A 44 -6.47 -10.89 4.00
CA ARG A 44 -6.91 -11.35 5.32
C ARG A 44 -5.87 -12.25 5.97
N LYS A 45 -5.30 -13.21 5.24
CA LYS A 45 -4.22 -14.07 5.74
C LYS A 45 -2.99 -13.25 6.19
N LEU A 46 -2.64 -12.24 5.40
CA LEU A 46 -1.51 -11.35 5.70
C LEU A 46 -1.78 -10.52 6.97
N PHE A 47 -3.00 -10.04 7.17
CA PHE A 47 -3.41 -9.40 8.43
C PHE A 47 -3.42 -10.38 9.61
N ASP A 48 -3.92 -11.60 9.43
CA ASP A 48 -3.93 -12.63 10.47
C ASP A 48 -2.49 -12.98 10.90
N GLU A 49 -1.53 -13.04 9.98
CA GLU A 49 -0.10 -13.24 10.29
C GLU A 49 0.50 -12.03 11.02
N LEU A 50 0.20 -10.80 10.59
CA LEU A 50 0.73 -9.58 11.21
C LEU A 50 0.13 -9.29 12.60
N LEU A 51 -1.13 -9.69 12.83
CA LEU A 51 -1.87 -9.47 14.07
C LEU A 51 -1.79 -10.64 15.05
N LYS A 52 -1.27 -11.81 14.64
CA LYS A 52 -1.05 -12.98 15.52
C LYS A 52 0.05 -12.81 16.58
N LYS A 53 0.51 -11.59 16.80
CA LYS A 53 1.57 -11.27 17.75
C LYS A 53 1.02 -11.06 19.16
#